data_AF-A0A971J4E2-F1
#
_entry.id   AF-A0A971J4E2-F1
#
_cell.length_a   1.000
_cell.length_b   1.000
_cell.length_c   1.000
_cell.angle_alpha   90.00
_cell.angle_beta   90.00
_cell.angle_gamma   90.00
#
_symmetry.space_group_name_H-M   'P 1'
#
loop_
_entity.id
_entity.type
_entity.pdbx_description
1 polymer ?
#
loop_
_entity_poly.entity_id
_entity_poly.type
_entity_poly.pdbx_seq_one_letter_code
_entity_poly.pdbx_strand_id
1 'polypeptide(L)' 'MVNDVLSMLKSSLTNYERVISECANQQLRSTIRQIRDSDEDFQYRLFKAAEQKGFYKPAQPASSQDISQVRSQVMM' A
#
# COMPACT_ATOMS: atom_id res chain seq x y z
N MET A 1 -5.98 10.19 -13.51
CA MET A 1 -6.77 8.94 -13.42
C MET A 1 -6.03 7.82 -12.69
N VAL A 2 -4.90 7.27 -13.18
CA VAL A 2 -4.23 6.15 -12.48
C VAL A 2 -3.75 6.54 -11.08
N ASN A 3 -3.16 7.74 -10.92
CA ASN A 3 -2.77 8.26 -9.62
C ASN A 3 -3.95 8.50 -8.67
N ASP A 4 -5.12 8.87 -9.20
CA ASP A 4 -6.33 9.10 -8.40
C ASP A 4 -6.87 7.78 -7.87
N VAL A 5 -6.93 6.74 -8.72
CA VAL A 5 -7.35 5.40 -8.32
C VAL A 5 -6.39 4.80 -7.29
N LEU A 6 -5.07 4.97 -7.48
CA LEU A 6 -4.06 4.54 -6.50
C LEU A 6 -4.21 5.28 -5.16
N SER A 7 -4.56 6.57 -5.19
CA SER A 7 -4.76 7.36 -3.96
C SER A 7 -6.05 6.97 -3.23
N MET A 8 -7.13 6.70 -3.98
CA MET A 8 -8.37 6.17 -3.42
C MET A 8 -8.16 4.79 -2.78
N LEU A 9 -7.45 3.87 -3.44
CA LEU A 9 -7.12 2.56 -2.90
C LEU A 9 -6.35 2.66 -1.58
N LYS A 10 -5.33 3.52 -1.50
CA LYS A 10 -4.59 3.76 -0.25
C LYS A 10 -5.49 4.25 0.88
N SER A 11 -6.43 5.15 0.57
CA SER A 11 -7.42 5.63 1.54
C SER A 11 -8.33 4.49 2.01
N SER A 12 -8.83 3.66 1.09
CA SER A 12 -9.65 2.48 1.40
C SER A 12 -8.92 1.48 2.27
N LEU A 13 -7.66 1.16 1.96
CA LEU A 13 -6.82 0.24 2.75
C LEU A 13 -6.66 0.72 4.21
N THR A 14 -6.38 2.02 4.39
CA THR A 14 -6.29 2.64 5.73
C THR A 14 -7.62 2.54 6.47
N ASN A 15 -8.74 2.71 5.77
CA ASN A 15 -10.07 2.59 6.36
C ASN A 15 -10.38 1.14 6.76
N TYR A 16 -10.04 0.15 5.94
CA TYR A 16 -10.19 -1.26 6.28
C TYR A 16 -9.40 -1.64 7.52
N GLU A 17 -8.18 -1.11 7.69
CA GLU A 17 -7.38 -1.35 8.88
C GLU A 17 -8.08 -0.84 10.16
N ARG A 18 -8.65 0.38 10.12
CA ARG A 18 -9.45 0.92 11.23
C ARG A 18 -10.67 0.06 11.54
N VAL A 19 -11.42 -0.34 10.51
CA VAL A 19 -12.60 -1.18 10.73
C VAL A 19 -12.20 -2.54 11.30
N ILE A 20 -11.12 -3.16 10.81
CA ILE A 20 -10.61 -4.44 11.32
C ILE A 20 -10.22 -4.33 12.78
N SER A 21 -9.56 -3.24 13.20
CA SER A 21 -9.09 -3.07 14.59
C SER A 21 -10.26 -2.85 15.57
N GLU A 22 -11.30 -2.13 15.15
CA GLU A 22 -12.48 -1.82 15.97
C GLU A 22 -13.59 -2.88 15.88
N CYS A 23 -13.51 -3.83 14.93
CA CYS A 23 -14.54 -4.84 14.74
C CYS A 23 -14.46 -5.97 15.78
N ALA A 24 -15.48 -6.08 16.63
CA ALA A 24 -15.64 -7.17 17.59
C ALA A 24 -16.18 -8.48 16.97
N ASN A 25 -16.87 -8.38 15.82
CA ASN A 25 -17.41 -9.55 15.13
C ASN A 25 -16.33 -10.25 14.30
N GLN A 26 -15.96 -11.47 14.68
CA GLN A 26 -14.87 -12.23 14.05
C GLN A 26 -15.15 -12.57 12.57
N GLN A 27 -16.41 -12.84 12.21
CA GLN A 27 -16.78 -13.14 10.83
C GLN A 27 -16.62 -11.89 9.95
N LEU A 28 -17.17 -10.76 10.40
CA LEU A 28 -17.06 -9.49 9.69
C LEU A 28 -15.59 -9.05 9.57
N ARG A 29 -14.81 -9.20 10.64
CA ARG A 29 -13.36 -8.93 10.63
C ARG A 29 -12.63 -9.75 9.56
N SER A 30 -12.95 -11.04 9.46
CA SER A 30 -12.34 -11.94 8.47
C SER A 30 -12.73 -11.54 7.04
N THR A 31 -14.00 -11.21 6.81
CA THR A 31 -14.48 -10.72 5.50
C THR A 31 -13.77 -9.43 5.09
N ILE A 32 -13.64 -8.45 5.99
CA ILE A 32 -12.98 -7.17 5.66
C ILE A 32 -11.49 -7.38 5.40
N ARG A 33 -10.84 -8.30 6.12
CA ARG A 33 -9.45 -8.67 5.84
C ARG A 33 -9.28 -9.25 4.43
N GLN A 34 -10.17 -10.15 4.01
CA GLN A 34 -10.14 -10.69 2.64
C GLN A 34 -10.34 -9.61 1.58
N ILE A 35 -11.25 -8.66 1.80
CA ILE A 35 -11.46 -7.51 0.90
C ILE A 35 -10.18 -6.67 0.80
N ARG A 36 -9.59 -6.33 1.95
CA ARG A 36 -8.34 -5.56 2.01
C ARG A 36 -7.22 -6.24 1.23
N ASP A 37 -7.04 -7.54 1.43
CA ASP A 37 -5.97 -8.30 0.78
C ASP A 37 -6.19 -8.37 -0.76
N SER A 38 -7.46 -8.47 -1.21
CA SER A 38 -7.81 -8.42 -2.63
C SER A 38 -7.57 -7.03 -3.26
N ASP A 39 -7.88 -5.96 -2.53
CA ASP A 39 -7.67 -4.58 -2.99
C ASP A 39 -6.16 -4.25 -3.06
N GLU A 40 -5.36 -4.80 -2.15
CA GLU A 40 -3.90 -4.67 -2.19
C GLU A 40 -3.29 -5.35 -3.42
N ASP A 41 -3.75 -6.57 -3.76
CA ASP A 41 -3.35 -7.25 -5.01
C ASP A 41 -3.71 -6.41 -6.24
N PHE A 42 -4.92 -5.87 -6.27
CA PHE A 42 -5.36 -5.00 -7.35
C PHE A 42 -4.51 -3.73 -7.45
N GLN A 43 -4.20 -3.09 -6.31
CA GLN A 43 -3.33 -1.92 -6.27
C GLN A 43 -1.94 -2.23 -6.84
N TYR A 44 -1.36 -3.37 -6.48
CA TYR A 44 -0.06 -3.81 -6.98
C TYR A 44 -0.09 -4.06 -8.49
N ARG A 45 -1.12 -4.76 -8.99
CA ARG A 45 -1.30 -5.01 -10.43
C ARG A 45 -1.51 -3.72 -11.21
N LEU A 46 -2.30 -2.78 -10.67
CA LEU A 46 -2.51 -1.47 -11.27
C LEU A 46 -1.21 -0.67 -11.32
N PHE A 47 -0.43 -0.66 -10.24
CA PHE A 47 0.90 -0.05 -10.20
C PHE A 47 1.82 -0.64 -11.29
N LYS A 48 1.88 -1.98 -11.40
CA LYS A 48 2.69 -2.66 -12.43
C LYS A 48 2.24 -2.32 -13.86
N ALA A 49 0.94 -2.30 -14.11
CA ALA A 49 0.40 -1.90 -15.42
C ALA A 49 0.70 -0.43 -15.75
N ALA A 50 0.67 0.44 -14.73
CA ALA A 50 0.97 1.86 -14.89
C ALA A 50 2.47 2.13 -15.15
N GLU A 51 3.35 1.37 -14.48
CA GLU A 51 4.79 1.36 -14.70
C GLU A 51 5.11 0.94 -16.14
N GLN A 52 4.54 -0.18 -16.61
CA GLN A 52 4.77 -0.69 -17.96
C GLN A 52 4.31 0.27 -19.07
N LYS A 53 3.22 0.99 -18.84
CA LYS A 53 2.70 1.97 -19.81
C LYS A 53 3.34 3.36 -19.69
N GLY A 54 4.30 3.55 -18.78
CA GLY A 54 5.00 4.83 -18.57
C GLY A 54 4.15 5.92 -17.90
N PHE A 55 2.94 5.60 -17.44
CA PHE A 55 2.05 6.54 -16.74
C PHE A 55 2.40 6.71 -15.26
N TYR A 56 3.28 5.86 -14.73
CA TYR A 56 3.77 5.92 -13.36
C TYR A 56 5.29 5.72 -13.33
N LYS A 57 6.03 6.72 -12.86
CA LYS A 57 7.43 6.53 -12.47
C LYS A 57 7.41 6.20 -10.97
N PRO A 58 7.79 4.97 -10.57
CA PRO A 58 8.02 4.70 -9.16
C PRO A 58 9.03 5.70 -8.59
N ALA A 59 8.90 6.00 -7.30
CA ALA A 59 9.95 6.74 -6.61
C ALA A 59 11.29 6.03 -6.88
N GLN A 60 12.32 6.79 -7.25
CA GLN A 60 13.65 6.25 -7.46
C GLN A 60 14.03 5.43 -6.22
N PRO A 61 14.56 4.21 -6.38
CA PRO A 61 15.05 3.46 -5.23
C PRO A 61 16.03 4.38 -4.48
N ALA A 62 15.87 4.46 -3.15
CA ALA A 62 16.77 5.26 -2.32
C ALA A 62 18.21 4.84 -2.62
N SER A 63 19.12 5.81 -2.72
CA SER A 63 20.51 5.49 -3.00
C SER A 63 21.04 4.59 -1.88
N SER A 64 21.94 3.66 -2.22
CA SER A 64 22.55 2.76 -1.22
C SER A 64 23.20 3.54 -0.07
N GLN A 65 23.64 4.77 -0.35
CA GLN A 65 24.22 5.70 0.60
C GLN A 65 23.18 6.26 1.58
N ASP A 66 21.99 6.65 1.11
CA ASP A 66 20.88 7.09 1.98
C ASP A 66 20.40 5.94 2.89
N ILE A 67 20.30 4.72 2.34
CA ILE A 67 19.91 3.53 3.11
C ILE A 67 20.92 3.25 4.22
N SER A 68 22.22 3.38 3.93
CA SER A 68 23.28 3.15 4.93
C SER A 68 23.30 4.24 5.99
N GLN A 69 23.07 5.51 5.63
CA GLN A 69 23.00 6.62 6.59
C GLN A 69 21.80 6.47 7.53
N VAL A 70 20.60 6.18 7.01
CA VAL A 70 19.41 5.97 7.83
C VAL A 70 19.56 4.76 8.76
N ARG A 71 20.13 3.65 8.28
CA ARG A 71 20.43 2.49 9.15
C ARG A 71 21.36 2.87 10.30
N SER A 72 22.40 3.66 10.03
CA SER A 72 23.34 4.11 11.07
C SER A 72 22.70 5.07 12.07
N GLN A 73 21.69 5.85 11.67
CA GLN A 73 20.97 6.76 12.56
C GLN A 73 19.91 6.06 13.43
N VAL A 74 19.33 4.95 12.97
CA VAL A 74 18.31 4.17 13.70
C VAL A 74 18.95 3.10 14.61
N MET A 75 20.23 2.77 14.41
CA MET A 75 21.00 1.85 15.26
C MET A 75 21.71 2.55 16.45
N MET A 76 21.48 3.84 16.67
CA MET A 76 21.85 4.58 17.90
C MET A 76 20.64 4.69 18.83
#